data_AF-A0A972CZH9-F1
#
_entry.id   AF-A0A972CZH9-F1
#
_cell.length_a   1.000
_cell.length_b   1.000
_cell.length_c   1.000
_cell.angle_alpha   90.00
_cell.angle_beta   90.00
_cell.angle_gamma   90.00
#
_symmetry.space_group_name_H-M   'P 1'
#
loop_
_entity.id
_entity.type
_entity.pdbx_description
1 polymer ?
#
loop_
_entity_poly.entity_id
_entity_poly.type
_entity_poly.pdbx_seq_one_letter_code
_entity_poly.pdbx_strand_id
1 'polypeptide(L)'
;MRIDLSCLKKPVVKIEFSSLIVFEAEDERGAEHEVEVDLLFKLIRVSNGEKEVVQSWRYLYEIDVENKIDELEVEMSQPFTVTFCDKPTSGVHEYIMKVEGVDFEGEFDALRVVKPDLSAIAQGQC
;
A
#
# COMPACT_ATOMS: atom_id res chain seq x y z
N MET A 1 13.53 -4.87 -0.52
CA MET A 1 13.98 -6.04 0.28
C MET A 1 14.54 -7.09 -0.66
N ARG A 2 15.76 -7.59 -0.43
CA ARG A 2 16.43 -8.56 -1.31
C ARG A 2 16.53 -9.92 -0.62
N ILE A 3 16.19 -10.99 -1.34
CA ILE A 3 16.18 -12.37 -0.83
C ILE A 3 16.96 -13.28 -1.79
N ASP A 4 17.87 -14.08 -1.25
CA ASP A 4 18.58 -15.12 -2.01
C ASP A 4 17.94 -16.49 -1.75
N LEU A 5 17.35 -17.06 -2.79
CA LEU A 5 16.63 -18.34 -2.77
C LEU A 5 17.43 -19.43 -3.51
N SER A 6 18.71 -19.18 -3.84
CA SER A 6 19.54 -20.09 -4.64
C SER A 6 19.75 -21.47 -4.00
N CYS A 7 19.61 -21.56 -2.67
CA CYS A 7 19.73 -22.81 -1.91
C CYS A 7 18.40 -23.55 -1.72
N LEU A 8 17.26 -22.97 -2.14
CA LEU A 8 15.94 -23.52 -1.93
C LEU A 8 15.41 -24.20 -3.20
N LYS A 9 14.92 -25.44 -3.05
CA LYS A 9 14.15 -26.13 -4.10
C LYS A 9 12.69 -25.70 -4.01
N LYS A 10 12.09 -25.31 -5.14
CA LYS A 10 10.69 -24.86 -5.24
C LYS A 10 10.34 -23.85 -4.12
N PRO A 11 11.00 -22.69 -4.08
CA PRO A 11 10.84 -21.77 -2.98
C PRO A 11 9.41 -21.22 -2.91
N VAL A 12 8.95 -21.02 -1.69
CA VAL A 12 7.72 -20.29 -1.35
C VAL A 12 8.14 -19.15 -0.43
N VAL A 13 7.75 -17.93 -0.79
CA VAL A 13 8.06 -16.72 -0.03
C VAL A 13 6.76 -16.11 0.46
N LYS A 14 6.55 -16.11 1.77
CA LYS A 14 5.49 -15.33 2.41
C LYS A 14 6.03 -13.93 2.65
N ILE A 15 5.32 -12.92 2.15
CA ILE A 15 5.66 -11.50 2.24
C ILE A 15 4.57 -10.82 3.06
N GLU A 16 4.98 -10.02 4.02
CA GLU A 16 4.10 -9.21 4.85
C GLU A 16 4.53 -7.75 4.71
N PHE A 17 3.55 -6.88 4.45
CA PHE A 17 3.76 -5.44 4.45
C PHE A 17 2.82 -4.80 5.46
N SER A 18 3.32 -3.83 6.21
CA SER A 18 2.50 -2.98 7.07
C SER A 18 2.95 -1.52 7.00
N SER A 19 2.01 -0.61 7.20
CA SER A 19 2.26 0.83 7.31
C SER A 19 1.10 1.53 8.01
N LEU A 20 1.26 2.82 8.30
CA LEU A 20 0.16 3.69 8.69
C LEU A 20 -0.11 4.70 7.57
N ILE A 21 -1.37 4.83 7.19
CA ILE A 21 -1.85 5.88 6.30
C ILE A 21 -2.36 7.00 7.20
N VAL A 22 -1.74 8.17 7.09
CA VAL A 22 -2.05 9.34 7.92
C VAL A 22 -2.42 10.50 7.01
N PHE A 23 -3.58 11.10 7.24
CA PHE A 23 -3.99 12.29 6.53
C PHE A 23 -4.83 13.23 7.40
N GLU A 24 -4.76 14.49 7.07
CA GLU A 24 -5.50 15.62 7.64
C GLU A 24 -6.01 16.40 6.43
N ALA A 25 -7.33 16.50 6.31
CA ALA A 25 -7.99 17.10 5.17
C ALA A 25 -9.25 17.85 5.60
N GLU A 26 -9.54 18.91 4.86
CA GLU A 26 -10.67 19.78 5.10
C GLU A 26 -11.43 20.01 3.79
N ASP A 27 -12.75 20.17 3.87
CA ASP A 27 -13.57 20.73 2.82
C ASP A 27 -14.48 21.82 3.39
N GLU A 28 -14.32 23.03 2.90
CA GLU A 28 -15.09 24.22 3.29
C GLU A 28 -16.03 24.70 2.17
N ARG A 29 -16.04 24.04 0.98
CA ARG A 29 -16.60 24.63 -0.25
C ARG A 29 -17.70 23.80 -0.87
N GLY A 30 -18.95 24.12 -0.50
CA GLY A 30 -20.09 23.65 -1.27
C GLY A 30 -21.36 23.54 -0.46
N ALA A 31 -22.37 22.91 -1.06
CA ALA A 31 -23.54 22.41 -0.33
C ALA A 31 -23.35 20.95 0.12
N GLU A 32 -22.33 20.30 -0.42
CA GLU A 32 -21.87 18.93 -0.22
C GLU A 32 -20.37 19.05 0.10
N HIS A 33 -19.90 18.24 1.03
CA HIS A 33 -18.50 18.23 1.47
C HIS A 33 -17.97 16.82 1.36
N GLU A 34 -16.82 16.67 0.70
CA GLU A 34 -16.24 15.37 0.35
C GLU A 34 -14.74 15.31 0.66
N VAL A 35 -14.32 14.21 1.27
CA VAL A 35 -12.89 13.87 1.40
C VAL A 35 -12.68 12.45 0.87
N GLU A 36 -11.87 12.32 -0.17
CA GLU A 36 -11.47 11.04 -0.77
C GLU A 36 -9.95 10.86 -0.72
N VAL A 37 -9.51 9.66 -0.33
CA VAL A 37 -8.12 9.20 -0.44
C VAL A 37 -8.09 7.83 -1.10
N ASP A 38 -7.66 7.78 -2.37
CA ASP A 38 -7.45 6.55 -3.12
C ASP A 38 -5.95 6.28 -3.37
N LEU A 39 -5.44 5.21 -2.76
CA LEU A 39 -4.06 4.77 -2.87
C LEU A 39 -3.98 3.35 -3.43
N LEU A 40 -3.06 3.15 -4.37
CA LEU A 40 -2.74 1.85 -4.94
C LEU A 40 -1.35 1.37 -4.51
N PHE A 41 -1.33 0.30 -3.72
CA PHE A 41 -0.13 -0.39 -3.26
C PHE A 41 0.21 -1.51 -4.25
N LYS A 42 1.41 -1.50 -4.81
CA LYS A 42 1.91 -2.49 -5.78
C LYS A 42 3.14 -3.19 -5.23
N LEU A 43 3.07 -4.51 -5.09
CA LEU A 43 4.25 -5.33 -4.81
C LEU A 43 4.93 -5.69 -6.12
N ILE A 44 6.14 -5.17 -6.30
CA ILE A 44 6.97 -5.38 -7.48
C ILE A 44 8.07 -6.37 -7.13
N ARG A 45 8.16 -7.46 -7.88
CA ARG A 45 9.30 -8.37 -7.87
C ARG A 45 10.28 -7.98 -8.97
N VAL A 46 11.56 -7.93 -8.62
CA VAL A 46 12.67 -7.76 -9.56
C VAL A 46 13.46 -9.06 -9.61
N SER A 47 13.58 -9.64 -10.79
CA SER A 47 14.31 -10.88 -11.05
C SER A 47 15.24 -10.66 -12.24
N ASN A 48 16.56 -10.82 -12.06
CA ASN A 48 17.55 -10.62 -13.13
C ASN A 48 17.42 -9.26 -13.86
N GLY A 49 16.97 -8.21 -13.15
CA GLY A 49 16.74 -6.88 -13.71
C GLY A 49 15.34 -6.64 -14.29
N GLU A 50 14.55 -7.69 -14.51
CA GLU A 50 13.16 -7.58 -14.97
C GLU A 50 12.23 -7.26 -13.80
N LYS A 51 11.28 -6.35 -14.02
CA LYS A 51 10.30 -5.91 -13.02
C LYS A 51 8.92 -6.44 -13.36
N GLU A 52 8.26 -7.03 -12.38
CA GLU A 52 6.91 -7.58 -12.50
C GLU A 52 6.06 -7.14 -11.30
N VAL A 53 4.85 -6.66 -11.53
CA VAL A 53 3.87 -6.44 -10.46
C VAL A 53 3.24 -7.79 -10.14
N VAL A 54 3.60 -8.36 -8.99
CA VAL A 54 3.11 -9.68 -8.57
C VAL A 54 1.80 -9.59 -7.80
N GLN A 55 1.49 -8.43 -7.22
CA GLN A 55 0.22 -8.16 -6.55
C GLN A 55 -0.04 -6.65 -6.40
N SER A 56 -1.31 -6.27 -6.33
CA SER A 56 -1.73 -4.91 -5.97
C SER A 56 -2.88 -4.92 -4.94
N TRP A 57 -2.99 -3.85 -4.15
CA TRP A 57 -4.08 -3.61 -3.21
C TRP A 57 -4.49 -2.15 -3.24
N ARG A 58 -5.80 -1.88 -3.19
CA ARG A 58 -6.36 -0.54 -3.14
C ARG A 58 -6.72 -0.20 -1.69
N TYR A 59 -6.33 0.97 -1.24
CA TYR A 59 -6.86 1.62 -0.06
C TYR A 59 -7.76 2.75 -0.53
N LEU A 60 -9.02 2.72 -0.13
CA LEU A 60 -10.00 3.75 -0.44
C LEU A 60 -10.62 4.20 0.87
N TYR A 61 -10.50 5.49 1.14
CA TYR A 61 -11.26 6.19 2.16
C TYR A 61 -12.09 7.26 1.46
N GLU A 62 -13.36 7.32 1.78
CA GLU A 62 -14.32 8.25 1.18
C GLU A 62 -15.32 8.62 2.27
N ILE A 63 -15.55 9.91 2.44
CA ILE A 63 -16.60 10.45 3.29
C ILE A 63 -17.28 11.58 2.55
N ASP A 64 -18.60 11.48 2.46
CA ASP A 64 -19.48 12.47 1.86
C ASP A 64 -20.52 12.85 2.92
N VAL A 65 -20.66 14.15 3.17
CA VAL A 65 -21.66 14.70 4.10
C VAL A 65 -22.65 15.60 3.36
N GLU A 66 -23.79 15.01 3.00
CA GLU A 66 -24.97 15.72 2.51
C GLU A 66 -25.76 16.38 3.66
N ASN A 67 -25.19 17.37 4.31
CA ASN A 67 -25.93 18.28 5.20
C ASN A 67 -25.23 19.63 5.15
N LYS A 68 -25.97 20.74 5.25
CA LYS A 68 -25.43 22.12 5.26
C LYS A 68 -24.58 22.38 6.51
N ILE A 69 -23.48 21.68 6.64
CA ILE A 69 -22.41 21.93 7.58
C ILE A 69 -21.54 23.03 7.00
N ASP A 70 -20.97 23.84 7.89
CA ASP A 70 -20.13 24.95 7.45
C ASP A 70 -18.78 24.43 6.91
N GLU A 71 -18.31 23.28 7.43
CA GLU A 71 -16.99 22.70 7.14
C GLU A 71 -16.93 21.22 7.53
N LEU A 72 -16.15 20.42 6.79
CA LEU A 72 -15.79 19.05 7.10
C LEU A 72 -14.28 18.95 7.36
N GLU A 73 -13.88 18.60 8.58
CA GLU A 73 -12.48 18.31 8.94
C GLU A 73 -12.31 16.81 9.21
N VAL A 74 -11.27 16.20 8.63
CA VAL A 74 -10.96 14.78 8.77
C VAL A 74 -9.49 14.57 9.12
N GLU A 75 -9.23 14.12 10.35
CA GLU A 75 -7.92 13.62 10.77
C GLU A 75 -7.96 12.09 10.92
N MET A 76 -7.13 11.38 10.16
CA MET A 76 -7.09 9.93 10.14
C MET A 76 -5.67 9.39 10.30
N SER A 77 -5.56 8.28 11.05
CA SER A 77 -4.35 7.46 11.17
C SER A 77 -4.75 5.98 11.17
N GLN A 78 -4.76 5.36 9.99
CA GLN A 78 -5.27 4.01 9.81
C GLN A 78 -4.14 3.01 9.50
N PRO A 79 -4.14 1.82 10.13
CA PRO A 79 -3.19 0.78 9.78
C PRO A 79 -3.56 0.13 8.45
N PHE A 80 -2.56 -0.10 7.62
CA PHE A 80 -2.68 -0.85 6.37
C PHE A 80 -1.69 -2.03 6.39
N THR A 81 -2.22 -3.25 6.42
CA THR A 81 -1.43 -4.48 6.48
C THR A 81 -1.91 -5.46 5.42
N VAL A 82 -0.98 -6.02 4.66
CA VAL A 82 -1.27 -7.00 3.60
C VAL A 82 -0.29 -8.16 3.65
N THR A 83 -0.73 -9.32 3.16
CA THR A 83 0.09 -10.53 3.07
C THR A 83 -0.04 -11.12 1.66
N PHE A 84 1.09 -11.59 1.12
CA PHE A 84 1.15 -12.25 -0.17
C PHE A 84 2.08 -13.46 -0.12
N CYS A 85 1.73 -14.53 -0.81
CA CYS A 85 2.58 -15.71 -0.95
C CYS A 85 3.04 -15.83 -2.40
N ASP A 86 4.32 -15.61 -2.65
CA ASP A 86 4.94 -15.80 -3.95
C ASP A 86 5.59 -17.21 -4.07
N LYS A 87 5.69 -17.70 -5.30
CA LYS A 87 6.39 -18.94 -5.67
C LYS A 87 7.42 -18.62 -6.77
N PRO A 88 8.47 -17.86 -6.44
CA PRO A 88 9.49 -17.49 -7.42
C PRO A 88 10.31 -18.71 -7.84
N THR A 89 11.17 -18.52 -8.83
CA THR A 89 12.21 -19.48 -9.16
C THR A 89 13.31 -19.49 -8.09
N SER A 90 14.24 -20.44 -8.18
CA SER A 90 15.46 -20.37 -7.39
C SER A 90 16.37 -19.30 -7.98
N GLY A 91 16.91 -18.43 -7.13
CA GLY A 91 17.74 -17.31 -7.53
C GLY A 91 17.62 -16.14 -6.56
N VAL A 92 18.14 -14.99 -6.97
CA VAL A 92 18.08 -13.76 -6.17
C VAL A 92 16.95 -12.87 -6.69
N HIS A 93 16.08 -12.47 -5.77
CA HIS A 93 14.93 -11.62 -6.07
C HIS A 93 14.92 -10.40 -5.15
N GLU A 94 14.41 -9.29 -5.66
CA GLU A 94 14.12 -8.10 -4.86
C GLU A 94 12.62 -7.81 -4.89
N TYR A 95 12.06 -7.48 -3.73
CA TYR A 95 10.68 -7.06 -3.58
C TYR A 95 10.63 -5.60 -3.15
N ILE A 96 9.77 -4.83 -3.82
CA ILE A 96 9.60 -3.40 -3.61
C ILE A 96 8.10 -3.15 -3.46
N MET A 97 7.70 -2.55 -2.34
CA MET A 97 6.35 -2.00 -2.21
C MET A 97 6.37 -0.58 -2.78
N LYS A 98 5.57 -0.34 -3.83
CA LYS A 98 5.37 0.99 -4.40
C LYS A 98 3.95 1.45 -4.05
N VAL A 99 3.82 2.69 -3.60
CA VAL A 99 2.52 3.34 -3.37
C VAL A 99 2.33 4.40 -4.44
N GLU A 100 1.15 4.45 -5.02
CA GLU A 100 0.73 5.45 -6.00
C GLU A 100 -0.57 6.08 -5.54
N GLY A 101 -0.68 7.41 -5.66
CA GLY A 101 -1.97 8.08 -5.56
C GLY A 101 -2.77 7.85 -6.83
N VAL A 102 -4.04 7.50 -6.67
CA VAL A 102 -4.97 7.28 -7.78
C VAL A 102 -5.87 8.50 -7.94
N ASP A 103 -6.58 8.85 -6.87
CA ASP A 103 -7.50 10.00 -6.83
C ASP A 103 -7.58 10.58 -5.41
N PHE A 104 -7.89 11.87 -5.33
CA PHE A 104 -8.00 12.60 -4.07
C PHE A 104 -9.02 13.73 -4.18
N GLU A 105 -9.91 13.85 -3.20
CA GLU A 105 -10.86 14.96 -3.04
C GLU A 105 -10.70 15.59 -1.64
N GLY A 106 -10.87 16.91 -1.56
CA GLY A 106 -10.61 17.72 -0.36
C GLY A 106 -9.28 18.50 -0.37
N GLU A 107 -9.10 19.43 0.57
CA GLU A 107 -7.86 20.19 0.77
C GLU A 107 -7.01 19.50 1.86
N PHE A 108 -5.82 18.99 1.49
CA PHE A 108 -4.97 18.19 2.39
C PHE A 108 -3.80 19.01 2.99
N ASP A 109 -3.78 19.14 4.31
CA ASP A 109 -2.62 19.64 5.05
C ASP A 109 -1.55 18.55 5.24
N ALA A 110 -1.99 17.29 5.35
CA ALA A 110 -1.11 16.14 5.37
C ALA A 110 -1.71 14.96 4.63
N LEU A 111 -0.89 14.28 3.84
CA LEU A 111 -1.17 12.94 3.31
C LEU A 111 0.13 12.17 3.19
N ARG A 112 0.27 11.11 3.99
CA ARG A 112 1.52 10.36 4.10
C ARG A 112 1.31 8.89 4.46
N VAL A 113 2.11 8.04 3.82
CA VAL A 113 2.31 6.66 4.26
C VAL A 113 3.55 6.61 5.13
N VAL A 114 3.39 6.29 6.41
CA VAL A 114 4.46 6.31 7.41
C VAL A 114 4.68 4.94 8.04
N LYS A 115 5.86 4.78 8.67
CA LYS A 115 6.30 3.54 9.31
C LYS A 115 6.15 2.30 8.42
N PRO A 116 6.61 2.33 7.14
CA PRO A 116 6.51 1.16 6.28
C PRO A 116 7.45 0.06 6.78
N ASP A 117 6.93 -1.16 6.90
CA ASP A 117 7.67 -2.38 7.17
C ASP A 117 7.35 -3.41 6.09
N LEU A 118 8.38 -3.98 5.48
CA LEU A 118 8.28 -5.05 4.50
C LEU A 118 9.16 -6.20 4.94
N SER A 119 8.54 -7.32 5.28
CA SER A 119 9.22 -8.52 5.77
C SER A 119 8.85 -9.73 4.93
N ALA A 120 9.69 -10.78 5.01
CA ALA A 120 9.44 -12.03 4.34
C ALA A 120 10.01 -13.23 5.08
N ILE A 121 9.36 -14.37 4.88
CA ILE A 121 9.84 -15.69 5.27
C ILE A 121 9.87 -16.56 4.01
N ALA A 122 11.04 -17.13 3.72
CA ALA A 122 11.23 -18.03 2.60
C ALA A 122 11.45 -19.47 3.09
N GLN A 123 10.82 -20.43 2.39
CA GLN A 123 11.00 -21.86 2.63
C GLN A 123 11.10 -22.63 1.32
N GLY A 124 11.91 -23.69 1.29
CA GLY A 124 11.95 -24.65 0.19
C GLY A 124 10.94 -25.77 0.42
N GLN A 125 10.38 -26.32 -0.66
CA GLN A 125 9.63 -27.56 -0.60
C GLN A 125 10.56 -28.75 -0.89
N CYS A 126 10.47 -29.78 -0.05
CA CYS A 126 11.23 -31.02 -0.19
C CYS A 126 10.89 -31.76 -1.50
#